data_AF-A0AAU9VSN2-F1
#
_entry.id   AF-A0AAU9VSN2-F1
#
_cell.length_a   1.000
_cell.length_b   1.000
_cell.length_c   1.000
_cell.angle_alpha   90.00
_cell.angle_beta   90.00
_cell.angle_gamma   90.00
#
_symmetry.space_group_name_H-M   'P 1'
#
loop_
_entity.id
_entity.type
_entity.pdbx_description
1 polymer ?
#
loop_
_entity_poly.entity_id
_entity_poly.type
_entity_poly.pdbx_seq_one_letter_code
_entity_poly.pdbx_strand_id
1 'polypeptide(L)'
;NLDFPYDSYTPFDLKELDESESSAEFRFGKLDIRILKEVLEIPNTVTCKGLYMLLKRLSYPCRYRDMIHRLAAVPVLSMITNQTIDYVYNVHGNR
;
A
#
# COMPACT_ATOMS: atom_id res chain seq x y z
N ASN A 1 13.79 11.76 -17.76
CA ASN A 1 13.20 10.48 -17.35
C ASN A 1 14.10 9.83 -16.33
N LEU A 2 13.66 9.73 -15.08
CA LEU A 2 14.25 8.77 -14.16
C LEU A 2 13.65 7.43 -14.54
N ASP A 3 14.42 6.59 -15.22
CA ASP A 3 14.04 5.20 -15.49
C ASP A 3 14.09 4.46 -14.16
N PHE A 4 13.00 4.54 -13.42
CA PHE A 4 12.78 3.70 -12.26
C PHE A 4 12.29 2.34 -12.78
N PRO A 5 13.04 1.25 -12.57
CA PRO A 5 12.65 -0.07 -13.04
C PRO A 5 11.49 -0.56 -12.19
N TYR A 6 10.28 -0.10 -12.52
CA TYR A 6 9.05 -0.48 -11.83
C TYR A 6 8.85 -1.99 -11.80
N ASP A 7 9.31 -2.66 -12.87
CA ASP A 7 9.26 -4.10 -13.08
C ASP A 7 10.36 -4.88 -12.34
N SER A 8 11.39 -4.22 -11.78
CA SER A 8 12.43 -4.93 -11.01
C SER A 8 12.06 -5.17 -9.55
N TYR A 9 10.95 -4.59 -9.08
CA TYR A 9 10.48 -4.78 -7.71
C TYR A 9 9.46 -5.90 -7.67
N THR A 10 9.70 -6.87 -6.77
CA THR A 10 8.78 -7.99 -6.56
C THR A 10 7.36 -7.49 -6.27
N PRO A 11 6.35 -8.04 -6.96
CA PRO A 11 4.95 -7.75 -6.65
C PRO A 11 4.65 -8.06 -5.18
N PHE A 12 3.93 -7.17 -4.51
CA PHE A 12 3.45 -7.45 -3.17
C PHE A 12 2.32 -8.49 -3.24
N ASP A 13 2.46 -9.61 -2.53
CA ASP A 13 1.39 -10.59 -2.33
C ASP A 13 1.12 -10.76 -0.82
N LEU A 14 -0.11 -10.51 -0.42
CA LEU A 14 -0.58 -10.70 0.96
C LEU A 14 -0.54 -12.17 1.39
N LYS A 15 -0.56 -13.12 0.44
CA LYS A 15 -0.48 -14.54 0.74
C LYS A 15 0.90 -14.97 1.23
N GLU A 16 1.95 -14.28 0.78
CA GLU A 16 3.35 -14.60 1.08
C GLU A 16 3.78 -14.14 2.47
N LEU A 17 3.17 -13.07 2.99
CA LEU A 17 3.39 -12.65 4.38
C LEU A 17 2.85 -13.72 5.32
N ASP A 18 3.45 -13.93 6.49
CA ASP A 18 2.81 -14.65 7.61
C ASP A 18 2.00 -13.71 8.52
N GLU A 19 1.30 -14.27 9.53
CA GLU A 19 0.46 -13.45 10.43
C GLU A 19 1.30 -12.50 11.29
N SER A 20 2.49 -12.94 11.73
CA SER A 20 3.41 -12.15 12.54
C SER A 20 4.02 -11.00 11.73
N GLU A 21 4.38 -11.25 10.48
CA GLU A 21 4.85 -10.26 9.53
C GLU A 21 3.76 -9.25 9.21
N SER A 22 2.51 -9.69 8.98
CA SER A 22 1.38 -8.78 8.73
C SER A 22 1.13 -7.84 9.91
N SER A 23 1.15 -8.37 11.14
CA SER A 23 0.98 -7.59 12.36
C SER A 23 2.16 -6.66 12.62
N ALA A 24 3.40 -7.11 12.41
CA ALA A 24 4.58 -6.27 12.55
C ALA A 24 4.58 -5.12 11.52
N GLU A 25 4.24 -5.42 10.27
CA GLU A 25 4.29 -4.46 9.18
C GLU A 25 3.13 -3.47 9.20
N PHE A 26 1.89 -3.92 9.49
CA PHE A 26 0.68 -3.11 9.37
C PHE A 26 -0.17 -3.03 10.65
N ARG A 27 0.23 -3.65 11.76
CA ARG A 27 -0.60 -3.74 13.00
C ARG A 27 -1.98 -4.38 12.80
N PHE A 28 -2.20 -5.03 11.67
CA PHE A 28 -3.44 -5.69 11.28
C PHE A 28 -3.11 -7.14 10.93
N GLY A 29 -4.00 -8.06 11.28
CA GLY A 29 -3.92 -9.44 10.80
C GLY A 29 -4.25 -9.52 9.31
N LYS A 30 -3.95 -10.65 8.68
CA LYS A 30 -4.26 -10.85 7.25
C LYS A 30 -5.75 -10.76 6.95
N LEU A 31 -6.57 -11.26 7.85
CA LEU A 31 -8.02 -11.20 7.71
C LEU A 31 -8.50 -9.74 7.75
N ASP A 32 -7.99 -8.95 8.69
CA ASP A 32 -8.31 -7.53 8.79
C ASP A 32 -7.88 -6.77 7.54
N ILE A 33 -6.72 -7.07 6.98
CA ILE A 33 -6.24 -6.46 5.73
C ILE A 33 -7.18 -6.80 4.55
N ARG A 34 -7.69 -8.04 4.49
CA ARG A 34 -8.68 -8.44 3.46
C ARG A 34 -9.99 -7.67 3.64
N ILE A 35 -10.50 -7.59 4.88
CA ILE A 35 -11.72 -6.84 5.20
C ILE A 35 -11.53 -5.36 4.86
N LEU A 36 -10.40 -4.75 5.23
CA LEU A 36 -10.07 -3.36 4.91
C LEU A 36 -10.03 -3.12 3.41
N LYS A 37 -9.47 -4.04 2.62
CA LYS A 37 -9.48 -3.94 1.15
C LYS A 37 -10.91 -3.89 0.60
N GLU A 38 -11.79 -4.74 1.12
CA GLU A 38 -13.20 -4.82 0.71
C GLU A 38 -13.97 -3.56 1.14
N VAL A 39 -13.85 -3.14 2.40
CA VAL A 39 -14.55 -1.97 2.98
C VAL A 39 -14.10 -0.67 2.32
N LEU A 40 -12.80 -0.53 2.05
CA LEU A 40 -12.27 0.65 1.35
C LEU A 40 -12.58 0.62 -0.16
N GLU A 41 -13.23 -0.43 -0.65
CA GLU A 41 -13.57 -0.62 -2.07
C GLU A 41 -12.35 -0.44 -2.98
N ILE A 42 -11.16 -0.88 -2.51
CA ILE A 42 -9.90 -0.73 -3.25
C ILE A 42 -9.99 -1.64 -4.49
N PRO A 43 -9.99 -1.08 -5.70
CA PRO A 43 -10.19 -1.87 -6.90
C PRO A 43 -8.98 -2.76 -7.12
N ASN A 44 -9.18 -3.95 -7.69
CA ASN A 44 -8.10 -4.89 -7.97
C ASN A 44 -7.04 -4.31 -8.95
N THR A 45 -7.35 -3.21 -9.62
CA THR A 45 -6.45 -2.44 -10.48
C THR A 45 -5.49 -1.54 -9.71
N VAL A 46 -5.84 -1.13 -8.48
CA VAL A 46 -4.86 -0.53 -7.56
C VAL A 46 -3.88 -1.63 -7.23
N THR A 47 -2.64 -1.45 -7.71
CA THR A 47 -1.58 -2.43 -7.49
C THR A 47 -1.46 -2.73 -6.00
N CYS A 48 -1.19 -3.98 -5.65
CA CYS A 48 -0.98 -4.42 -4.26
C CYS A 48 -0.01 -3.48 -3.49
N LYS A 49 0.91 -2.81 -4.20
CA LYS A 49 1.78 -1.75 -3.69
C LYS A 49 1.01 -0.56 -3.10
N GLY A 50 -0.04 -0.04 -3.75
CA GLY A 50 -0.83 1.09 -3.24
C GLY A 50 -1.52 0.81 -1.91
N LEU A 51 -2.13 -0.38 -1.78
CA LEU A 51 -2.72 -0.82 -0.51
C LEU A 51 -1.66 -1.00 0.59
N TYR A 52 -0.53 -1.66 0.27
CA TYR A 52 0.62 -1.78 1.18
C TYR A 52 1.05 -0.41 1.69
N MET A 53 1.17 0.56 0.77
CA MET A 53 1.61 1.90 1.11
C MET A 53 0.64 2.65 2.02
N LEU A 54 -0.65 2.56 1.72
CA LEU A 54 -1.70 3.16 2.54
C LEU A 54 -1.67 2.58 3.95
N LEU A 55 -1.70 1.25 4.08
CA LEU A 55 -1.69 0.57 5.37
C LEU A 55 -0.43 0.92 6.17
N LYS A 56 0.74 0.92 5.54
CA LYS A 56 2.01 1.22 6.22
C LYS A 56 2.05 2.64 6.78
N ARG A 57 1.49 3.62 6.06
CA ARG A 57 1.39 5.02 6.52
C ARG A 57 0.37 5.22 7.65
N LEU A 58 -0.70 4.43 7.69
CA LEU A 58 -1.70 4.49 8.77
C LEU A 58 -1.21 3.79 10.05
N SER A 59 -0.40 2.74 9.90
CA SER A 59 0.02 1.87 11.00
C SER A 59 1.13 2.48 11.85
N TYR A 60 2.01 3.27 11.25
CA TYR A 60 3.15 3.89 11.93
C TYR A 60 3.46 5.23 11.26
N PRO A 61 4.10 6.17 11.96
CA PRO A 61 4.70 7.36 11.34
C PRO A 61 5.93 6.96 10.48
N CYS A 62 5.72 6.19 9.42
CA CYS A 62 6.76 5.77 8.48
C CYS A 62 7.03 6.88 7.48
N ARG A 63 8.31 7.16 7.19
CA ARG A 63 8.67 8.03 6.08
C ARG A 63 8.73 7.20 4.80
N TYR A 64 8.43 7.81 3.66
CA TYR A 64 8.56 7.14 2.36
C TYR A 64 9.94 6.53 2.12
N ARG A 65 10.98 7.09 2.75
CA ARG A 65 12.36 6.60 2.68
C ARG A 65 12.48 5.15 3.19
N ASP A 66 11.75 4.82 4.24
CA ASP A 66 11.80 3.49 4.88
C ASP A 66 11.16 2.41 3.99
N MET A 67 10.46 2.82 2.94
CA MET A 67 9.74 1.96 2.00
C MET A 67 10.45 1.82 0.65
N ILE A 68 11.52 2.60 0.40
CA ILE A 68 12.26 2.60 -0.87
C ILE A 68 12.82 1.21 -1.17
N HIS A 69 13.27 0.51 -0.14
CA HIS A 69 13.94 -0.79 -0.25
C HIS A 69 13.05 -1.86 -0.89
N ARG A 70 11.72 -1.77 -0.71
CA ARG A 70 10.77 -2.79 -1.17
C ARG A 70 9.97 -2.39 -2.41
N LEU A 71 9.79 -1.10 -2.68
CA LEU A 71 8.70 -0.66 -3.57
C LEU A 71 9.14 0.18 -4.78
N ALA A 72 9.87 1.28 -4.57
CA ALA A 72 10.36 2.20 -5.61
C ALA A 72 11.02 3.45 -4.97
N ALA A 73 11.56 4.34 -5.81
CA ALA A 73 11.99 5.67 -5.37
C ALA A 73 10.83 6.54 -4.84
N VAL A 74 11.17 7.48 -3.95
CA VAL A 74 10.22 8.37 -3.25
C VAL A 74 9.18 9.05 -4.17
N PRO A 75 9.51 9.57 -5.37
CA PRO A 75 8.51 10.23 -6.22
C PRO A 75 7.40 9.29 -6.67
N VAL A 76 7.75 8.04 -7.01
CA VAL A 76 6.80 6.99 -7.42
C VAL A 76 5.91 6.59 -6.25
N LEU A 77 6.52 6.43 -5.06
CA LEU A 77 5.82 6.14 -3.82
C LEU A 77 4.78 7.24 -3.48
N SER A 78 5.18 8.50 -3.58
CA SER A 78 4.27 9.62 -3.32
C SER A 78 3.11 9.65 -4.30
N MET A 79 3.37 9.40 -5.59
CA MET A 79 2.33 9.40 -6.63
C MET A 79 1.29 8.30 -6.40
N ILE A 80 1.74 7.05 -6.21
CA ILE A 80 0.84 5.90 -5.96
C ILE A 80 0.01 6.14 -4.70
N THR A 81 0.63 6.65 -3.64
CA THR A 81 -0.07 6.90 -2.38
C THR A 81 -1.13 7.99 -2.52
N ASN A 82 -0.80 9.11 -3.16
CA ASN A 82 -1.74 10.20 -3.35
C ASN A 82 -2.91 9.76 -4.23
N GLN A 83 -2.66 9.01 -5.31
CA GLN A 83 -3.72 8.43 -6.14
C GLN A 83 -4.63 7.48 -5.34
N THR A 84 -4.06 6.66 -4.47
CA THR A 84 -4.82 5.72 -3.63
C THR A 84 -5.66 6.48 -2.60
N ILE A 85 -5.12 7.52 -1.97
CA ILE A 85 -5.82 8.37 -1.01
C ILE A 85 -6.94 9.14 -1.71
N ASP A 86 -6.66 9.79 -2.85
CA ASP A 86 -7.65 10.53 -3.63
C ASP A 86 -8.80 9.63 -4.09
N TYR A 87 -8.50 8.39 -4.48
CA TYR A 87 -9.53 7.40 -4.79
C TYR A 87 -10.43 7.12 -3.59
N VAL A 88 -9.85 6.80 -2.43
CA VAL A 88 -10.62 6.53 -1.20
C VAL A 88 -11.46 7.74 -0.81
N TYR A 89 -10.92 8.95 -0.90
CA TYR A 89 -11.68 10.18 -0.64
C TYR A 89 -12.79 10.43 -1.65
N ASN A 90 -12.59 10.16 -2.94
CA ASN A 90 -13.64 10.34 -3.94
C ASN A 90 -14.79 9.35 -3.75
N VAL A 91 -14.48 8.11 -3.38
CA VAL A 91 -15.48 7.06 -3.15
C VAL A 91 -16.24 7.27 -1.84
N HIS A 92 -15.53 7.62 -0.76
CA HIS A 92 -16.10 7.65 0.60
C HIS A 92 -16.32 9.05 1.17
N GLY A 93 -15.67 10.08 0.64
CA GLY A 93 -15.73 11.45 1.17
C GLY A 93 -17.02 12.21 0.84
N ASN A 94 -17.85 11.68 -0.07
CA ASN A 94 -19.17 12.22 -0.41
C ASN A 94 -20.34 11.40 0.18
N ARG A 95 -20.03 10.43 1.06
CA ARG A 95 -21.02 9.67 1.86
C ARG A 95 -21.13 10.27 3.25
#